data_AF-A0AAV5D3E2-F1
#
_entry.id   AF-A0AAV5D3E2-F1
#
_cell.length_a   1.000
_cell.length_b   1.000
_cell.length_c   1.000
_cell.angle_alpha   90.00
_cell.angle_beta   90.00
_cell.angle_gamma   90.00
#
_symmetry.space_group_name_H-M   'P 1'
#
loop_
_entity.id
_entity.type
_entity.pdbx_description
1 polymer ?
#
loop_
_entity_poly.entity_id
_entity_poly.type
_entity_poly.pdbx_seq_one_letter_code
_entity_poly.pdbx_strand_id
1 'polypeptide(L)'
;MQAAMMIELLRVAPVLVIALVASQAVSDNTDGTSPPGCPTMCGDVHIPYPFGVSERCSWDESFTVSCNSSFSPPRPYFGNIEIVDITVETGDMRVFSAVSRICYNSSKTVSNRHSWSFDFTDSPFLVSPGKNEFTGIGCYTQAMLRGKEDAWQLLQRLRDNVH
;
A
#
# COMPACT_ATOMS: atom_id res chain seq x y z
N MET A 1 -5.83 61.27 43.97
CA MET A 1 -5.91 59.83 43.62
C MET A 1 -7.08 59.65 42.67
N GLN A 2 -6.99 58.76 41.68
CA GLN A 2 -7.93 58.57 40.55
C GLN A 2 -7.74 59.50 39.33
N ALA A 3 -6.52 59.55 38.79
CA ALA A 3 -6.30 59.96 37.40
C ALA A 3 -5.23 59.11 36.67
N ALA A 4 -4.72 58.04 37.30
CA ALA A 4 -3.57 57.26 36.81
C ALA A 4 -3.91 55.84 36.35
N MET A 5 -5.19 55.43 36.33
CA MET A 5 -5.56 54.02 36.09
C MET A 5 -6.22 53.74 34.72
N MET A 6 -6.34 54.74 33.84
CA MET A 6 -7.01 54.59 32.53
C MET A 6 -6.08 54.72 31.31
N ILE A 7 -4.78 54.96 31.50
CA ILE A 7 -3.84 55.22 30.39
C ILE A 7 -2.90 54.03 30.08
N GLU A 8 -2.77 53.05 30.97
CA GLU A 8 -1.91 51.87 30.75
C GLU A 8 -2.57 50.76 29.91
N LEU A 9 -3.89 50.80 29.67
CA LEU A 9 -4.58 49.82 28.85
C LEU A 9 -4.47 50.08 27.33
N LEU A 10 -4.03 51.28 26.92
CA LEU A 10 -4.00 51.68 25.50
C LEU A 10 -2.68 51.38 24.77
N ARG A 11 -1.65 50.86 25.46
CA ARG A 11 -0.36 50.50 24.82
C ARG A 11 -0.22 49.04 24.41
N VAL A 12 -1.15 48.16 24.81
CA VAL A 12 -1.07 46.72 24.50
C VAL A 12 -1.98 46.32 23.33
N ALA A 13 -2.93 47.17 22.95
CA ALA A 13 -3.93 46.86 21.94
C ALA A 13 -3.42 46.71 20.47
N PRO A 14 -2.37 47.39 19.98
CA PRO A 14 -1.95 47.19 18.58
C PRO A 14 -1.04 45.97 18.40
N VAL A 15 -0.51 45.39 19.48
CA VAL A 15 0.40 44.23 19.41
C VAL A 15 -0.38 42.93 19.22
N LEU A 16 -1.60 42.84 19.74
CA LEU A 16 -2.39 41.59 19.69
C LEU A 16 -3.09 41.35 18.34
N VAL A 17 -3.29 42.39 17.51
CA VAL A 17 -3.99 42.25 16.21
C VAL A 17 -3.06 41.77 15.09
N ILE A 18 -1.74 41.87 15.26
CA ILE A 18 -0.75 41.43 14.24
C ILE A 18 -0.52 39.90 14.30
N ALA A 19 -1.00 39.20 15.33
CA ALA A 19 -0.81 37.75 15.49
C ALA A 19 -1.90 36.88 14.81
N LEU A 20 -2.82 37.47 14.04
CA LEU A 20 -3.84 36.76 13.25
C LEU A 20 -3.48 36.74 11.76
N VAL A 21 -2.21 36.47 11.44
CA VAL A 21 -1.91 35.85 10.14
C VAL A 21 -2.10 34.36 10.36
N ALA A 22 -3.34 33.88 10.20
CA ALA A 22 -3.59 32.46 10.07
C ALA A 22 -2.84 32.01 8.82
N SER A 23 -1.66 31.41 9.01
CA SER A 23 -0.99 30.65 7.97
C SER A 23 -1.99 29.62 7.48
N GLN A 24 -2.60 29.88 6.33
CA GLN A 24 -3.24 28.84 5.57
C GLN A 24 -2.10 27.92 5.17
N ALA A 25 -1.83 26.90 6.00
CA ALA A 25 -1.11 25.74 5.54
C ALA A 25 -1.99 25.18 4.42
N VAL A 26 -1.65 25.53 3.17
CA VAL A 26 -2.05 24.71 2.05
C VAL A 26 -1.43 23.37 2.38
N SER A 27 -2.26 22.41 2.79
CA SER A 27 -1.91 21.00 2.72
C SER A 27 -1.69 20.75 1.23
N ASP A 28 -0.48 21.00 0.76
CA ASP A 28 0.01 20.40 -0.45
C ASP A 28 0.05 18.93 -0.10
N ASN A 29 -1.02 18.22 -0.46
CA ASN A 29 -0.95 16.78 -0.58
C ASN A 29 0.06 16.57 -1.70
N THR A 30 1.35 16.60 -1.36
CA THR A 30 2.42 16.11 -2.20
C THR A 30 2.28 14.60 -2.23
N ASP A 31 1.17 14.12 -2.77
CA ASP A 31 1.09 12.83 -3.40
C ASP A 31 2.20 12.87 -4.45
N GLY A 32 3.19 11.99 -4.31
CA GLY A 32 4.49 12.12 -4.98
C GLY A 32 4.31 12.48 -6.45
N THR A 33 4.60 13.73 -6.80
CA THR A 33 4.32 14.25 -8.13
C THR A 33 5.15 13.49 -9.15
N SER A 34 4.48 12.62 -9.91
CA SER A 34 5.12 11.84 -10.96
C SER A 34 5.84 12.77 -11.94
N PRO A 35 7.01 12.38 -12.50
CA PRO A 35 7.72 13.19 -13.47
C PRO A 35 6.82 13.64 -14.64
N PRO A 36 7.02 14.83 -15.21
CA PRO A 36 6.21 15.32 -16.33
C PRO A 36 6.17 14.33 -17.49
N GLY A 37 4.97 14.01 -17.97
CA GLY A 37 4.77 13.05 -19.07
C GLY A 37 4.64 11.59 -18.63
N CYS A 38 4.68 11.30 -17.32
CA CYS A 38 4.46 9.97 -16.79
C CYS A 38 2.97 9.69 -16.51
N PRO A 39 2.45 8.52 -16.93
CA PRO A 39 1.10 8.10 -16.55
C PRO A 39 1.00 7.88 -15.04
N THR A 40 0.00 8.48 -14.41
CA THR A 40 -0.31 8.31 -12.98
C THR A 40 -1.40 7.27 -12.72
N MET A 41 -1.96 6.67 -13.76
CA MET A 41 -3.04 5.67 -13.66
C MET A 41 -2.73 4.46 -14.53
N CYS A 42 -3.12 3.28 -14.05
CA CYS A 42 -3.22 2.07 -14.84
C CYS A 42 -4.61 1.45 -14.64
N GLY A 43 -5.48 1.62 -15.64
CA GLY A 43 -6.91 1.35 -15.47
C GLY A 43 -7.49 2.24 -14.38
N ASP A 44 -8.04 1.62 -13.33
CA ASP A 44 -8.67 2.31 -12.21
C ASP A 44 -7.73 2.53 -11.01
N VAL A 45 -6.46 2.13 -11.12
CA VAL A 45 -5.49 2.19 -10.01
C VAL A 45 -4.54 3.37 -10.18
N HIS A 46 -4.42 4.20 -9.14
CA HIS A 46 -3.45 5.28 -9.06
C HIS A 46 -2.04 4.73 -8.80
N ILE A 47 -1.07 5.20 -9.57
CA ILE A 47 0.35 4.83 -9.51
C ILE A 47 1.16 6.08 -9.12
N PRO A 48 1.28 6.36 -7.83
CA PRO A 48 2.02 7.52 -7.33
C PRO A 48 3.52 7.27 -7.32
N TYR A 49 4.31 8.34 -7.43
CA TYR A 49 5.76 8.25 -7.19
C TYR A 49 6.02 7.82 -5.74
N PRO A 50 6.99 6.93 -5.45
CA PRO A 50 8.11 6.48 -6.29
C PRO A 50 7.80 5.40 -7.33
N PHE A 51 6.56 4.91 -7.40
CA PHE A 51 6.15 3.95 -8.43
C PHE A 51 5.89 4.62 -9.76
N GLY A 52 6.02 3.86 -10.85
CA GLY A 52 5.81 4.41 -12.18
C GLY A 52 5.46 3.37 -13.22
N VAL A 53 4.57 3.74 -14.14
CA VAL A 53 4.28 2.95 -15.34
C VAL A 53 5.45 3.15 -16.31
N SER A 54 6.34 2.16 -16.41
CA SER A 54 7.64 2.17 -17.12
C SER A 54 8.84 2.75 -16.36
N GLU A 55 10.05 2.31 -16.74
CA GLU A 55 11.34 2.53 -16.05
C GLU A 55 11.74 4.01 -15.90
N ARG A 56 11.20 4.93 -16.71
CA ARG A 56 11.51 6.37 -16.62
C ARG A 56 10.53 7.15 -15.75
N CYS A 57 9.52 6.48 -15.23
CA CYS A 57 8.46 7.08 -14.43
C CYS A 57 8.50 6.64 -12.97
N SER A 58 9.39 5.71 -12.63
CA SER A 58 9.65 5.24 -11.27
C SER A 58 10.96 5.81 -10.72
N TRP A 59 11.16 5.68 -9.41
CA TRP A 59 12.42 6.04 -8.74
C TRP A 59 13.61 5.23 -9.25
N ASP A 60 13.41 3.91 -9.36
CA ASP A 60 14.34 2.96 -9.98
C ASP A 60 13.56 1.75 -10.53
N GLU A 61 14.27 0.77 -11.09
CA GLU A 61 13.69 -0.44 -11.69
C GLU A 61 12.82 -1.23 -10.71
N SER A 62 13.17 -1.25 -9.41
CA SER A 62 12.44 -1.93 -8.34
C SER A 62 11.06 -1.31 -8.05
N PHE A 63 10.80 -0.09 -8.51
CA PHE A 63 9.51 0.59 -8.37
C PHE A 63 8.71 0.62 -9.68
N THR A 64 9.17 -0.10 -10.71
CA THR A 64 8.50 -0.13 -12.01
C THR A 64 7.24 -0.99 -11.95
N VAL A 65 6.12 -0.42 -12.41
CA VAL A 65 4.84 -1.10 -12.55
C VAL A 65 4.59 -1.41 -14.03
N SER A 66 4.21 -2.65 -14.32
CA SER A 66 3.75 -3.06 -15.64
C SER A 66 2.25 -2.87 -15.77
N CYS A 67 1.79 -2.11 -16.77
CA CYS A 67 0.36 -1.94 -17.01
C CYS A 67 -0.10 -2.88 -18.14
N ASN A 68 -0.82 -3.94 -17.80
CA ASN A 68 -1.27 -4.95 -18.75
C ASN A 68 -2.56 -4.50 -19.46
N SER A 69 -2.41 -4.11 -20.73
CA SER A 69 -3.51 -3.65 -21.60
C SER A 69 -4.33 -4.78 -22.23
N SER A 70 -4.01 -6.05 -21.96
CA SER A 70 -4.82 -7.20 -22.42
C SER A 70 -6.15 -7.31 -21.67
N PHE A 71 -6.29 -6.59 -20.55
CA PHE A 71 -7.51 -6.48 -19.77
C PHE A 71 -8.24 -5.16 -20.05
N SER A 72 -9.55 -5.14 -19.78
CA SER A 72 -10.37 -3.93 -19.86
C SER A 72 -11.14 -3.75 -18.54
N PRO A 73 -10.82 -2.72 -17.72
CA PRO A 73 -9.70 -1.78 -17.91
C PRO A 73 -8.32 -2.46 -17.74
N PRO A 74 -7.22 -1.80 -18.19
CA PRO A 74 -5.85 -2.29 -17.96
C PRO A 74 -5.56 -2.53 -16.49
N ARG A 75 -4.68 -3.50 -16.19
CA ARG A 75 -4.39 -3.90 -14.81
C ARG A 75 -2.91 -3.70 -14.47
N PRO A 76 -2.58 -3.08 -13.32
CA PRO A 76 -1.20 -2.90 -12.90
C PRO A 76 -0.62 -4.18 -12.29
N TYR A 77 0.65 -4.45 -12.57
CA TYR A 77 1.40 -5.58 -12.04
C TYR A 77 2.78 -5.17 -11.52
N PHE A 78 3.15 -5.74 -10.37
CA PHE A 78 4.52 -5.81 -9.91
C PHE A 78 5.05 -7.23 -10.15
N GLY A 79 5.95 -7.39 -11.12
CA GLY A 79 6.31 -8.72 -11.63
C GLY A 79 5.07 -9.47 -12.17
N ASN A 80 4.74 -10.61 -11.56
CA ASN A 80 3.54 -11.41 -11.85
C ASN A 80 2.42 -11.30 -10.80
N ILE A 81 2.43 -10.25 -9.96
CA ILE A 81 1.37 -9.95 -8.97
C ILE A 81 0.55 -8.75 -9.43
N GLU A 82 -0.77 -8.87 -9.38
CA GLU A 82 -1.70 -7.77 -9.66
C GLU A 82 -1.75 -6.80 -8.48
N ILE A 83 -1.61 -5.51 -8.75
CA ILE A 83 -1.71 -4.44 -7.75
C ILE A 83 -3.16 -4.00 -7.64
N VAL A 84 -3.65 -3.88 -6.40
CA VAL A 84 -5.00 -3.40 -6.09
C VAL A 84 -4.97 -1.90 -5.85
N ASP A 85 -4.08 -1.45 -4.97
CA ASP A 85 -3.91 -0.05 -4.61
C ASP A 85 -2.53 0.17 -3.99
N ILE A 86 -2.06 1.42 -4.06
CA ILE A 86 -0.80 1.89 -3.49
C ILE A 86 -1.13 3.10 -2.63
N THR A 87 -0.71 3.06 -1.37
CA THR A 87 -0.85 4.18 -0.43
C THR A 87 0.53 4.57 0.08
N VAL A 88 1.09 5.65 -0.44
CA VAL A 88 2.48 6.07 -0.16
C VAL A 88 2.61 6.57 1.28
N GLU A 89 1.58 7.23 1.81
CA GLU A 89 1.56 7.81 3.16
C GLU A 89 1.75 6.74 4.25
N THR A 90 1.21 5.54 4.01
CA THR A 90 1.35 4.40 4.92
C THR A 90 2.41 3.40 4.48
N GLY A 91 3.03 3.61 3.31
CA GLY A 91 4.01 2.70 2.73
C GLY A 91 3.43 1.33 2.36
N ASP A 92 2.14 1.28 2.02
CA ASP A 92 1.45 0.02 1.72
C ASP A 92 1.22 -0.15 0.21
N MET A 93 1.46 -1.36 -0.28
CA MET A 93 0.97 -1.84 -1.58
C MET A 93 0.09 -3.05 -1.33
N ARG A 94 -1.15 -2.97 -1.77
CA ARG A 94 -2.11 -4.08 -1.67
C ARG A 94 -2.16 -4.81 -3.01
N VAL A 95 -2.19 -6.14 -2.93
CA VAL A 95 -2.01 -6.99 -4.11
C VAL A 95 -2.90 -8.22 -4.06
N PHE A 96 -3.21 -8.76 -5.24
CA PHE A 96 -3.83 -10.08 -5.36
C PHE A 96 -2.77 -11.17 -5.58
N SER A 97 -2.80 -12.19 -4.72
CA SER A 97 -2.12 -13.45 -4.98
C SER A 97 -2.99 -14.36 -5.85
N ALA A 98 -2.39 -15.11 -6.76
CA ALA A 98 -3.15 -16.16 -7.45
C ALA A 98 -3.51 -17.30 -6.47
N VAL A 99 -4.66 -17.92 -6.68
CA VAL A 99 -5.13 -19.03 -5.85
C VAL A 99 -4.32 -20.29 -6.12
N SER A 100 -3.62 -20.78 -5.10
CA SER A 100 -3.04 -22.12 -5.10
C SER A 100 -4.12 -23.16 -4.83
N ARG A 101 -4.11 -24.27 -5.58
CA ARG A 101 -5.13 -25.33 -5.46
C ARG A 101 -4.56 -26.72 -5.71
N ILE A 102 -5.14 -27.69 -5.03
CA ILE A 102 -4.95 -29.13 -5.29
C ILE A 102 -6.34 -29.74 -5.39
N CYS A 103 -6.67 -30.25 -6.57
CA CYS A 103 -7.93 -30.92 -6.87
C CYS A 103 -7.69 -32.44 -6.95
N TYR A 104 -8.63 -33.21 -6.40
CA TYR A 104 -8.57 -34.66 -6.37
C TYR A 104 -9.72 -35.26 -7.19
N ASN A 105 -9.46 -36.34 -7.92
CA ASN A 105 -10.51 -37.15 -8.56
C ASN A 105 -10.97 -38.27 -7.60
N SER A 106 -10.04 -38.82 -6.83
CA SER A 106 -10.30 -39.78 -5.76
C SER A 106 -9.37 -39.48 -4.58
N SER A 107 -9.60 -40.11 -3.42
CA SER A 107 -8.80 -39.87 -2.20
C SER A 107 -7.29 -40.06 -2.37
N LYS A 108 -6.82 -40.71 -3.45
CA LYS A 108 -5.40 -40.92 -3.75
C LYS A 108 -4.92 -40.32 -5.07
N THR A 109 -5.81 -39.72 -5.86
CA THR A 109 -5.47 -39.27 -7.23
C THR A 109 -5.68 -37.77 -7.35
N VAL A 110 -4.58 -37.03 -7.47
CA VAL A 110 -4.60 -35.60 -7.81
C VAL A 110 -4.91 -35.45 -9.30
N SER A 111 -5.96 -34.68 -9.62
CA SER A 111 -6.36 -34.38 -11.00
C SER A 111 -5.79 -33.07 -11.51
N ASN A 112 -5.66 -32.08 -10.64
CA ASN A 112 -5.12 -30.79 -11.00
C ASN A 112 -4.39 -30.17 -9.81
N ARG A 113 -3.20 -29.65 -10.06
CA ARG A 113 -2.43 -28.91 -9.05
C ARG A 113 -1.95 -27.61 -9.67
N HIS A 114 -2.20 -26.53 -8.98
CA HIS A 114 -1.65 -25.22 -9.29
C HIS A 114 -1.01 -24.67 -8.01
N SER A 115 0.29 -24.43 -8.07
CA SER A 115 1.03 -23.79 -7.00
C SER A 115 1.47 -22.44 -7.52
N TRP A 116 1.14 -21.39 -6.78
CA TRP A 116 1.60 -20.05 -7.07
C TRP A 116 2.49 -19.57 -5.94
N SER A 117 3.58 -18.92 -6.30
CA SER A 117 4.52 -18.30 -5.39
C SER A 117 5.03 -17.01 -5.99
N PHE A 118 5.41 -16.09 -5.12
CA PHE A 118 6.11 -14.88 -5.51
C PHE A 118 7.32 -14.70 -4.62
N ASP A 119 8.42 -14.27 -5.22
CA ASP A 119 9.68 -14.03 -4.53
C ASP A 119 9.95 -12.52 -4.48
N PHE A 120 9.99 -11.98 -3.27
CA PHE A 120 10.31 -10.58 -2.99
C PHE A 120 11.75 -10.41 -2.49
N THR A 121 12.58 -11.45 -2.49
CA THR A 121 13.90 -11.46 -1.83
C THR A 121 14.81 -10.34 -2.35
N ASP A 122 14.77 -10.09 -3.66
CA ASP A 122 15.56 -9.07 -4.36
C ASP A 122 14.87 -7.70 -4.45
N SER A 123 13.67 -7.56 -3.87
CA SER A 123 12.93 -6.28 -3.83
C SER A 123 13.15 -5.54 -2.51
N PRO A 124 12.96 -4.21 -2.47
CA PRO A 124 12.96 -3.44 -1.23
C PRO A 124 11.68 -3.62 -0.39
N PHE A 125 10.71 -4.41 -0.87
CA PHE A 125 9.40 -4.55 -0.23
C PHE A 125 9.36 -5.70 0.77
N LEU A 126 8.55 -5.52 1.82
CA LEU A 126 8.31 -6.52 2.86
C LEU A 126 6.83 -6.90 2.89
N VAL A 127 6.56 -8.14 3.29
CA VAL A 127 5.20 -8.59 3.58
C VAL A 127 4.76 -7.94 4.90
N SER A 128 3.64 -7.21 4.89
CA SER A 128 3.13 -6.54 6.09
C SER A 128 2.77 -7.56 7.17
N PRO A 129 3.23 -7.45 8.43
CA PRO A 129 2.95 -8.47 9.45
C PRO A 129 1.47 -8.55 9.85
N GLY A 130 0.73 -7.44 9.76
CA GLY A 130 -0.64 -7.33 10.26
C GLY A 130 -1.71 -7.00 9.22
N LYS A 131 -1.33 -6.71 7.97
CA LYS A 131 -2.26 -6.23 6.93
C LYS A 131 -2.48 -7.24 5.78
N ASN A 132 -2.27 -8.53 6.06
CA ASN A 132 -2.60 -9.59 5.11
C ASN A 132 -3.92 -10.28 5.47
N GLU A 133 -4.66 -10.63 4.43
CA GLU A 133 -5.73 -11.61 4.50
C GLU A 133 -5.27 -12.87 3.76
N PHE A 134 -5.33 -14.01 4.43
CA PHE A 134 -4.84 -15.26 3.86
C PHE A 134 -5.70 -16.43 4.31
N THR A 135 -6.34 -17.08 3.35
CA THR A 135 -7.39 -18.07 3.58
C THR A 135 -7.02 -19.38 2.92
N GLY A 136 -7.03 -20.46 3.69
CA GLY A 136 -6.90 -21.84 3.20
C GLY A 136 -8.20 -22.59 3.40
N ILE A 137 -8.68 -23.29 2.37
CA ILE A 137 -9.93 -24.05 2.41
C ILE A 137 -9.64 -25.49 1.98
N GLY A 138 -9.97 -26.45 2.84
CA GLY A 138 -9.89 -27.87 2.51
C GLY A 138 -9.55 -28.76 3.72
N CYS A 139 -9.73 -30.06 3.55
CA CYS A 139 -9.36 -31.06 4.55
C CYS A 139 -7.83 -31.22 4.60
N TYR A 140 -7.24 -31.25 5.80
CA TYR A 140 -5.78 -31.31 6.00
C TYR A 140 -4.99 -30.24 5.24
N THR A 141 -5.59 -29.06 5.05
CA THR A 141 -4.97 -27.96 4.30
C THR A 141 -4.14 -27.09 5.23
N GLN A 142 -2.86 -26.93 4.91
CA GLN A 142 -1.97 -25.95 5.54
C GLN A 142 -1.69 -24.85 4.52
N ALA A 143 -1.83 -23.62 4.97
CA ALA A 143 -1.55 -22.44 4.16
C ALA A 143 -0.47 -21.63 4.91
N MET A 144 0.52 -21.09 4.20
CA MET A 144 1.62 -20.34 4.81
C MET A 144 2.01 -19.13 3.95
N LEU A 145 2.28 -17.99 4.59
CA LEU A 145 2.90 -16.81 3.99
C LEU A 145 4.23 -16.53 4.74
N ARG A 146 5.30 -16.22 3.99
CA ARG A 146 6.67 -16.03 4.51
C ARG A 146 7.19 -14.68 4.04
N GLY A 147 7.76 -13.90 4.97
CA GLY A 147 8.47 -12.65 4.68
C GLY A 147 9.97 -12.75 4.96
N LYS A 148 10.75 -11.73 4.56
CA LYS A 148 12.21 -11.67 4.68
C LYS A 148 12.72 -11.62 6.13
N GLU A 149 11.96 -11.01 7.04
CA GLU A 149 12.39 -10.79 8.44
C GLU A 149 11.52 -11.49 9.50
N ASP A 150 10.42 -12.13 9.11
CA ASP A 150 9.51 -12.81 10.05
C ASP A 150 9.53 -14.32 9.85
N ALA A 151 10.43 -14.98 10.58
CA ALA A 151 10.26 -16.38 10.92
C ALA A 151 9.03 -16.51 11.86
N TRP A 152 7.91 -17.03 11.33
CA TRP A 152 6.81 -17.67 12.08
C TRP A 152 5.62 -16.85 12.64
N GLN A 153 5.15 -15.75 12.04
CA GLN A 153 3.98 -15.03 12.59
C GLN A 153 2.58 -15.61 12.26
N LEU A 154 2.43 -16.66 11.44
CA LEU A 154 1.10 -17.08 10.95
C LEU A 154 0.58 -18.44 11.43
N LEU A 155 1.33 -19.14 12.28
CA LEU A 155 0.88 -20.44 12.81
C LEU A 155 -0.29 -20.34 13.80
N GLN A 156 -0.64 -19.14 14.30
CA GLN A 156 -1.70 -19.00 15.29
C GLN A 156 -3.12 -18.88 14.69
N ARG A 157 -3.32 -18.13 13.60
CA ARG A 157 -4.69 -17.77 13.13
C ARG A 157 -5.42 -18.85 12.35
N LEU A 158 -4.72 -19.79 11.71
CA LEU A 158 -5.37 -20.87 10.95
C LEU A 158 -5.90 -22.00 11.84
N ARG A 159 -5.58 -22.01 13.14
CA ARG A 159 -6.18 -22.97 14.08
C ARG A 159 -7.64 -22.62 14.42
N ASP A 160 -8.00 -21.34 14.33
CA ASP A 160 -9.30 -20.86 14.84
C ASP A 160 -10.42 -20.86 13.79
N ASN A 161 -10.12 -21.13 12.51
CA ASN A 161 -11.10 -21.17 11.42
C ASN A 161 -11.40 -22.59 10.88
N VAL A 162 -11.01 -23.63 11.63
CA VAL A 162 -11.45 -25.00 11.36
C VAL A 162 -12.75 -25.23 12.14
N HIS A 163 -13.89 -25.24 11.44
CA HIS A 163 -15.08 -25.97 11.86
C HIS A 163 -15.24 -27.19 10.95
#